data_AF-A0A929EPK6-F1
#
_entry.id   AF-A0A929EPK6-F1
#
_cell.length_a   1.000
_cell.length_b   1.000
_cell.length_c   1.000
_cell.angle_alpha   90.00
_cell.angle_beta   90.00
_cell.angle_gamma   90.00
#
_symmetry.space_group_name_H-M   'P 1'
#
loop_
_entity.id
_entity.type
_entity.pdbx_description
1 polymer ?
#
loop_
_entity_poly.entity_id
_entity_poly.type
_entity_poly.pdbx_seq_one_letter_code
_entity_poly.pdbx_strand_id
1 'polypeptide(L)'
;MVFKNLFRRKGRTILTLLGISIGVAAIVALGAVAGGLKSGFAAMTQGSQADLVLTQADTLSALLSSVDEAVADELRTWPEVADVDGVLLSNVLLADSSYLFLFGHDPGGFSIAHFR
;
A
#
# COMPACT_ATOMS: atom_id res chain seq x y z
N MET A 1 13.57 34.06 -32.64
CA MET A 1 12.22 34.54 -33.08
C MET A 1 11.06 33.97 -32.25
N VAL A 2 11.13 32.73 -31.74
CA VAL A 2 10.05 32.08 -30.97
C VAL A 2 9.66 32.82 -29.67
N PHE A 3 10.63 33.18 -28.82
CA PHE A 3 10.37 33.92 -27.57
C PHE A 3 9.67 35.27 -27.76
N LYS A 4 10.01 35.98 -28.85
CA LYS A 4 9.40 37.28 -29.21
C LYS A 4 7.94 37.13 -29.66
N ASN A 5 7.59 35.97 -30.24
CA ASN A 5 6.22 35.64 -30.64
C ASN A 5 5.34 35.24 -29.46
N LEU A 6 5.90 34.50 -28.48
CA LEU A 6 5.23 34.17 -27.22
C LEU A 6 4.89 35.45 -26.43
N PHE A 7 5.84 36.39 -26.34
CA PHE A 7 5.64 37.68 -25.66
C PHE A 7 4.68 38.65 -26.37
N ARG A 8 4.44 38.48 -27.68
CA ARG A 8 3.45 39.27 -28.45
C ARG A 8 2.01 38.76 -28.30
N ARG A 9 1.82 37.49 -27.94
CA ARG A 9 0.49 36.86 -27.76
C ARG A 9 0.37 36.29 -26.34
N LYS A 10 0.54 37.18 -25.34
CA LYS A 10 0.62 36.83 -23.91
C LYS A 10 -0.58 36.03 -23.43
N GLY A 11 -1.81 36.45 -23.76
CA GLY A 11 -3.03 35.78 -23.31
C GLY A 11 -3.12 34.32 -23.78
N ARG A 12 -2.92 34.07 -25.09
CA ARG A 12 -2.96 32.70 -25.64
C ARG A 12 -1.86 31.81 -25.07
N THR A 13 -0.67 32.38 -24.87
CA THR A 13 0.48 31.64 -24.31
C THR A 13 0.25 31.27 -22.84
N ILE A 14 -0.28 32.19 -22.03
CA ILE A 14 -0.59 31.93 -20.62
C ILE A 14 -1.68 30.87 -20.49
N LEU A 15 -2.74 30.96 -21.29
CA LEU A 15 -3.87 30.04 -21.21
C LEU A 15 -3.47 28.59 -21.59
N THR A 16 -2.61 28.44 -22.61
CA THR A 16 -2.08 27.13 -23.01
C THR A 16 -1.11 26.57 -21.98
N LEU A 17 -0.23 27.42 -21.42
CA LEU A 17 0.70 27.00 -20.37
C LEU A 17 -0.04 26.53 -19.11
N LEU A 18 -1.11 27.24 -18.72
CA LEU A 18 -1.97 26.86 -17.60
C LEU A 18 -2.65 25.51 -17.81
N GLY A 19 -3.24 25.29 -18.99
CA GLY A 19 -3.89 24.02 -19.32
C GLY A 19 -2.93 22.83 -19.23
N ILE A 20 -1.73 22.97 -19.84
CA ILE A 20 -0.69 21.94 -19.77
C ILE A 20 -0.23 21.70 -18.33
N SER A 21 0.01 22.78 -17.58
CA SER A 21 0.49 22.69 -16.19
C SER A 21 -0.51 21.98 -15.28
N ILE A 22 -1.80 22.30 -15.40
CA ILE A 22 -2.87 21.64 -14.63
C ILE A 22 -2.95 20.15 -14.99
N GLY A 23 -2.90 19.81 -16.28
CA GLY A 23 -2.93 18.41 -16.72
C GLY A 23 -1.75 17.59 -16.20
N VAL A 24 -0.53 18.13 -16.31
CA VAL A 24 0.67 17.46 -15.78
C VAL A 24 0.61 17.34 -14.26
N ALA A 25 0.19 18.39 -13.55
CA ALA A 25 0.05 18.37 -12.10
C ALA A 25 -0.95 17.31 -11.63
N ALA A 26 -2.09 17.16 -12.33
CA ALA A 26 -3.08 16.14 -12.00
C ALA A 26 -2.53 14.71 -12.16
N ILE A 27 -1.82 14.44 -13.24
CA ILE A 27 -1.20 13.12 -13.49
C ILE A 27 -0.14 12.80 -12.43
N VAL A 28 0.72 13.77 -12.11
CA VAL A 28 1.75 13.62 -11.08
C VAL A 28 1.13 13.42 -9.69
N ALA A 29 0.10 14.20 -9.35
CA ALA A 29 -0.60 14.06 -8.07
C ALA A 29 -1.25 12.69 -7.93
N LEU A 30 -1.92 12.19 -8.98
CA LEU A 30 -2.53 10.87 -8.95
C LEU A 30 -1.47 9.76 -8.83
N GLY A 31 -0.34 9.90 -9.53
CA GLY A 31 0.80 8.99 -9.39
C GLY A 31 1.40 9.00 -7.98
N ALA A 32 1.52 10.19 -7.36
CA ALA A 32 2.00 10.33 -5.99
C ALA A 32 1.04 9.69 -4.98
N VAL A 33 -0.28 9.87 -5.15
CA VAL A 33 -1.30 9.21 -4.31
C VAL A 33 -1.21 7.70 -4.46
N ALA A 34 -1.13 7.18 -5.69
CA ALA A 34 -0.99 5.74 -5.91
C ALA A 34 0.30 5.17 -5.30
N GLY A 35 1.43 5.87 -5.44
CA GLY A 35 2.69 5.51 -4.80
C GLY A 35 2.64 5.57 -3.27
N GLY A 36 1.97 6.60 -2.72
CA GLY A 36 1.72 6.75 -1.29
C GLY A 36 0.88 5.62 -0.73
N LEU A 37 -0.20 5.22 -1.42
CA LEU A 37 -1.00 4.07 -1.04
C LEU A 37 -0.18 2.77 -1.09
N LYS A 38 0.58 2.54 -2.16
CA LYS A 38 1.43 1.35 -2.28
C LYS A 38 2.46 1.26 -1.16
N SER A 39 3.15 2.36 -0.86
CA SER A 39 4.15 2.40 0.22
C SER A 39 3.52 2.28 1.61
N GLY A 40 2.36 2.89 1.84
CA GLY A 40 1.61 2.75 3.09
C GLY A 40 1.16 1.31 3.34
N PHE A 41 0.61 0.64 2.32
CA PHE A 41 0.27 -0.79 2.40
C PHE A 41 1.50 -1.66 2.63
N ALA A 42 2.61 -1.39 1.92
CA ALA A 42 3.84 -2.13 2.12
C ALA A 42 4.39 -1.98 3.55
N ALA A 43 4.44 -0.75 4.08
CA ALA A 43 4.90 -0.49 5.45
C ALA A 43 4.01 -1.21 6.50
N MET A 44 2.70 -1.22 6.27
CA MET A 44 1.74 -1.90 7.15
C MET A 44 1.91 -3.42 7.16
N THR A 45 2.38 -4.01 6.06
CA THR A 45 2.56 -5.47 5.91
C THR A 45 3.98 -5.92 6.26
N GLN A 46 5.00 -5.07 6.04
CA GLN A 46 6.41 -5.34 6.33
C GLN A 46 6.80 -5.07 7.79
N GLY A 47 5.92 -4.44 8.58
CA GLY A 47 6.16 -4.20 10.01
C GLY A 47 6.32 -5.47 10.85
N SER A 48 5.95 -6.64 10.33
CA SER A 48 6.02 -7.93 11.06
C SER A 48 7.42 -8.53 11.18
N GLN A 49 8.48 -7.87 10.68
CA GLN A 49 9.84 -8.43 10.53
C GLN A 49 9.93 -9.68 9.63
N ALA A 50 8.85 -10.07 8.97
CA ALA A 50 8.84 -11.24 8.09
C ALA A 50 9.54 -10.93 6.76
N ASP A 51 10.41 -11.83 6.31
CA ASP A 51 11.07 -11.75 5.00
C ASP A 51 10.10 -12.06 3.84
N LEU A 52 9.10 -12.90 4.10
CA LEU A 52 8.11 -13.36 3.14
C LEU A 52 6.70 -13.28 3.74
N VAL A 53 5.73 -12.86 2.94
CA VAL A 53 4.31 -12.82 3.31
C VAL A 53 3.54 -13.74 2.38
N LEU A 54 2.77 -14.66 2.96
CA LEU A 54 1.97 -15.63 2.22
C LEU A 54 0.51 -15.18 2.22
N THR A 55 -0.09 -15.11 1.04
CA THR A 55 -1.52 -14.79 0.87
C THR A 55 -2.17 -15.78 -0.05
N GLN A 56 -3.48 -15.98 0.11
CA GLN A 56 -4.27 -16.84 -0.76
C GLN A 56 -4.24 -16.32 -2.21
N ALA A 57 -3.95 -17.23 -3.15
CA ALA A 57 -3.96 -16.93 -4.58
C ALA A 57 -5.36 -16.48 -5.05
N ASP A 58 -5.40 -15.68 -6.12
CA ASP A 58 -6.63 -15.16 -6.76
C ASP A 58 -7.58 -14.38 -5.84
N THR A 59 -7.07 -13.83 -4.73
CA THR A 59 -7.84 -12.91 -3.88
C THR A 59 -7.65 -11.46 -4.31
N LEU A 60 -8.72 -10.67 -4.23
CA LEU A 60 -8.70 -9.25 -4.62
C LEU A 60 -7.83 -8.39 -3.69
N SER A 61 -7.56 -8.86 -2.47
CA SER A 61 -6.74 -8.19 -1.47
C SER A 61 -6.36 -9.16 -0.35
N ALA A 62 -5.21 -8.93 0.30
CA ALA A 62 -4.81 -9.65 1.51
C ALA A 62 -5.87 -9.57 2.63
N LEU A 63 -6.70 -8.52 2.65
CA LEU A 63 -7.86 -8.36 3.55
C LEU A 63 -8.94 -9.44 3.37
N LEU A 64 -9.02 -10.05 2.18
CA LEU A 64 -10.00 -11.10 1.84
C LEU A 64 -9.35 -12.49 1.80
N SER A 65 -8.06 -12.58 2.11
CA SER A 65 -7.31 -13.82 2.12
C SER A 65 -7.69 -14.64 3.34
N SER A 66 -7.99 -15.92 3.14
CA SER A 66 -8.12 -16.91 4.20
C SER A 66 -7.14 -18.04 3.94
N VAL A 67 -6.18 -18.23 4.85
CA VAL A 67 -5.18 -19.30 4.78
C VAL A 67 -5.43 -20.23 5.96
N ASP A 68 -5.51 -21.53 5.67
CA ASP A 68 -5.67 -22.56 6.71
C ASP A 68 -4.39 -22.64 7.56
N GLU A 69 -4.56 -22.80 8.87
CA GLU A 69 -3.46 -22.95 9.82
C GLU A 69 -2.60 -24.20 9.52
N ALA A 70 -3.19 -25.22 8.90
CA ALA A 70 -2.44 -26.40 8.42
C ALA A 70 -1.31 -26.05 7.44
N VAL A 71 -1.45 -24.96 6.67
CA VAL A 71 -0.39 -24.47 5.78
C VAL A 71 0.80 -23.94 6.57
N ALA A 72 0.54 -23.26 7.69
CA ALA A 72 1.60 -22.78 8.58
C ALA A 72 2.35 -23.96 9.21
N ASP A 73 1.62 -25.00 9.62
CA ASP A 73 2.22 -26.23 10.16
C ASP A 73 3.09 -26.96 9.14
N GLU A 74 2.66 -27.03 7.88
CA GLU A 74 3.48 -27.59 6.80
C GLU A 74 4.76 -26.78 6.58
N LEU A 75 4.65 -25.45 6.50
CA LEU A 75 5.80 -24.56 6.27
C LEU A 75 6.85 -24.66 7.38
N ARG A 76 6.42 -24.83 8.64
CA ARG A 76 7.33 -25.04 9.78
C ARG A 76 8.17 -26.32 9.66
N THR A 77 7.77 -27.27 8.81
CA THR A 77 8.56 -28.49 8.58
C THR A 77 9.68 -28.30 7.56
N TRP A 78 9.70 -27.18 6.83
CA TRP A 78 10.69 -26.93 5.78
C TRP A 78 12.00 -26.43 6.40
N PRO A 79 13.16 -27.02 6.05
CA PRO A 79 14.44 -26.65 6.65
C PRO A 79 14.90 -25.23 6.33
N GLU A 80 14.39 -24.62 5.25
CA GLU A 80 14.66 -23.23 4.86
C GLU A 80 13.83 -22.20 5.65
N VAL A 81 12.78 -22.65 6.35
CA VAL A 81 11.86 -21.77 7.08
C VAL A 81 12.33 -21.67 8.53
N ALA A 82 12.80 -20.48 8.91
CA ALA A 82 13.30 -20.24 10.26
C ALA A 82 12.17 -20.14 11.31
N ASP A 83 11.08 -19.46 10.96
CA ASP A 83 9.90 -19.31 11.80
C ASP A 83 8.67 -18.95 10.95
N VAL A 84 7.47 -19.23 11.46
CA VAL A 84 6.19 -18.91 10.81
C VAL A 84 5.24 -18.34 11.83
N ASP A 85 4.70 -17.15 11.53
CA ASP A 85 3.74 -16.47 12.39
C ASP A 85 2.47 -16.10 11.62
N GLY A 86 1.33 -16.25 12.29
CA GLY A 86 0.00 -16.00 11.73
C GLY A 86 -0.46 -14.59 12.07
N VAL A 87 -0.95 -13.86 11.07
CA VAL A 87 -1.53 -12.52 11.27
C VAL A 87 -2.96 -12.49 10.77
N LEU A 88 -3.87 -12.04 11.64
CA LEU A 88 -5.25 -11.75 11.29
C LEU A 88 -5.39 -10.29 10.92
N LEU A 89 -5.91 -10.03 9.73
CA LEU A 89 -6.22 -8.68 9.27
C LEU A 89 -7.73 -8.50 9.16
N SER A 90 -8.28 -7.53 9.90
CA SER A 90 -9.70 -7.20 9.88
C SER A 90 -9.90 -5.70 9.87
N ASN A 91 -11.12 -5.26 9.55
CA ASN A 91 -11.50 -3.86 9.62
C ASN A 91 -12.93 -3.68 10.11
N VAL A 92 -13.17 -2.59 10.83
CA VAL A 92 -14.49 -2.19 11.31
C VAL A 92 -14.79 -0.79 10.78
N LEU A 93 -16.01 -0.60 10.28
CA LEU A 93 -16.51 0.71 9.91
C LEU A 93 -17.03 1.44 11.16
N LEU A 94 -16.48 2.60 11.45
CA LEU A 94 -16.92 3.47 12.53
C LEU A 94 -18.11 4.33 12.09
N ALA A 95 -18.82 4.89 13.06
CA ALA A 95 -20.03 5.68 12.83
C ALA A 95 -19.82 6.92 11.94
N ASP A 96 -18.58 7.43 11.87
CA ASP A 96 -18.16 8.57 11.06
C ASP A 96 -17.72 8.18 9.63
N SER A 97 -17.95 6.93 9.20
CA SER A 97 -17.44 6.36 7.94
C SER A 97 -15.92 6.18 7.88
N SER A 98 -15.22 6.24 9.02
CA SER A 98 -13.80 5.89 9.11
C SER A 98 -13.62 4.37 9.23
N TYR A 99 -12.55 3.83 8.64
CA TYR A 99 -12.17 2.42 8.85
C TYR A 99 -11.15 2.32 9.97
N LEU A 100 -11.42 1.46 10.96
CA LEU A 100 -10.43 1.01 11.93
C LEU A 100 -9.91 -0.35 11.46
N PHE A 101 -8.60 -0.43 11.19
CA PHE A 101 -7.94 -1.69 10.87
C PHE A 101 -7.44 -2.36 12.16
N LEU A 102 -7.67 -3.66 12.26
CA LEU A 102 -7.32 -4.51 13.38
C LEU A 102 -6.32 -5.55 12.88
N PHE A 103 -5.18 -5.64 13.56
CA PHE A 103 -4.13 -6.62 13.32
C PHE A 103 -4.03 -7.53 14.53
N GLY A 104 -4.45 -8.79 14.36
CA GLY A 104 -4.31 -9.83 15.37
C GLY A 104 -2.99 -10.55 15.17
N HIS A 105 -2.15 -10.56 16.21
CA HIS A 105 -0.86 -11.26 16.22
C HIS A 105 -0.87 -12.33 17.32
N ASP A 106 -0.11 -13.41 17.13
CA ASP A 106 0.19 -14.34 18.22
C ASP A 106 1.06 -13.63 19.28
N PRO A 107 0.67 -13.61 20.57
CA PRO A 107 1.47 -13.04 21.64
C PRO A 107 2.88 -13.66 21.81
N GLY A 108 3.05 -14.92 21.38
CA GLY A 108 4.32 -15.64 21.37
C GLY A 108 5.07 -15.55 20.05
N GLY A 109 4.43 -15.04 18.99
CA GLY A 109 4.99 -14.95 17.65
C GLY A 109 5.97 -13.79 17.49
N PHE A 110 6.89 -13.90 16.52
CA PHE A 110 7.89 -12.87 16.28
C PHE A 110 7.27 -11.57 15.71
N SER A 111 6.12 -11.65 15.03
CA SER A 111 5.53 -10.51 14.35
C SER A 111 5.05 -9.40 15.30
N ILE A 112 4.71 -9.75 16.54
CA ILE A 112 4.29 -8.78 17.57
C ILE A 112 5.48 -8.00 18.16
N ALA A 113 6.71 -8.52 18.02
CA ALA A 113 7.90 -7.95 18.65
C ALA A 113 8.21 -6.52 18.17
N HIS A 114 7.81 -6.16 16.95
CA HIS A 114 8.00 -4.82 16.40
C HIS A 114 7.21 -3.72 17.13
N PHE A 115 6.14 -4.07 17.84
CA PHE A 115 5.30 -3.11 18.58
C PHE A 115 5.72 -2.89 20.04
N ARG A 116 6.72 -3.63 20.53
CA ARG A 116 7.23 -3.49 21.91
C ARG A 116 8.31 -2.43 22.03
#